data_AF-A0A935JZM7-F1
#
_entry.id   AF-A0A935JZM7-F1
#
_cell.length_a   1.000
_cell.length_b   1.000
_cell.length_c   1.000
_cell.angle_alpha   90.00
_cell.angle_beta   90.00
_cell.angle_gamma   90.00
#
_symmetry.space_group_name_H-M   'P 1'
#
loop_
_entity.id
_entity.type
_entity.pdbx_description
1 polymer ?
#
loop_
_entity_poly.entity_id
_entity_poly.type
_entity_poly.pdbx_seq_one_letter_code
_entity_poly.pdbx_strand_id
1 'polypeptide(L)'
;MAAAVGGVAVLHQRQPPVKPVASILLTTSQSKIKSDGSDSTTVKATALDADHAAIAKAVITFKADSGALSAGSVTAGTDGAATVTFTAGSADPSSRTATITASVGSVNQQIPVVINGATISVTSAATNLVVDGTSSTVTATLKDASGNPLANTTVSFASSGSGSVTLSPDSGKTNSSGQLVVTVKGATPGTAVVTATGAGEKATTAEYVVTSSPGAVVPDYLTSKQISLS
;
A
#
# COMPACT_ATOMS: atom_id res chain seq x y z
N MET A 1 6.26 -42.97 76.48
CA MET A 1 6.13 -41.50 76.46
C MET A 1 6.19 -41.06 75.01
N ALA A 2 5.16 -40.35 74.55
CA ALA A 2 4.87 -40.08 73.15
C ALA A 2 5.84 -39.06 72.52
N ALA A 3 6.25 -39.32 71.28
CA ALA A 3 7.04 -38.41 70.46
C ALA A 3 6.13 -37.32 69.85
N ALA A 4 6.49 -36.07 70.05
CA ALA A 4 5.86 -34.93 69.41
C ALA A 4 6.33 -34.83 67.95
N VAL A 5 5.42 -35.04 66.99
CA VAL A 5 5.67 -34.81 65.57
C VAL A 5 5.32 -33.35 65.28
N GLY A 6 6.35 -32.50 65.16
CA GLY A 6 6.20 -31.11 64.76
C GLY A 6 5.78 -31.00 63.30
N GLY A 7 4.52 -30.63 63.07
CA GLY A 7 4.02 -30.30 61.74
C GLY A 7 4.63 -29.00 61.25
N VAL A 8 5.46 -29.08 60.20
CA VAL A 8 5.92 -27.91 59.47
C VAL A 8 4.76 -27.44 58.60
N ALA A 9 4.10 -26.35 59.00
CA ALA A 9 3.07 -25.72 58.19
C ALA A 9 3.68 -25.23 56.88
N VAL A 10 3.30 -25.84 55.76
CA VAL A 10 3.61 -25.32 54.42
C VAL A 10 2.79 -24.04 54.23
N LEU A 11 3.44 -22.89 54.37
CA LEU A 11 2.87 -21.59 54.02
C LEU A 11 2.56 -21.62 52.52
N HIS A 12 1.29 -21.84 52.18
CA HIS A 12 0.78 -21.55 50.85
C HIS A 12 0.89 -20.05 50.68
N GLN A 13 1.91 -19.59 49.95
CA GLN A 13 2.04 -18.18 49.60
C GLN A 13 0.75 -17.75 48.92
N ARG A 14 -0.07 -16.95 49.60
CA ARG A 14 -1.25 -16.32 49.02
C ARG A 14 -0.72 -15.33 47.99
N GLN A 15 -0.70 -15.74 46.73
CA GLN A 15 -0.44 -14.80 45.65
C GLN A 15 -1.45 -13.64 45.81
N PRO A 16 -0.99 -12.38 45.94
CA PRO A 16 -1.91 -11.27 46.08
C PRO A 16 -2.88 -11.27 44.89
N PRO A 17 -4.16 -10.92 45.10
CA PRO A 17 -5.15 -10.93 44.03
C PRO A 17 -4.66 -10.05 42.88
N VAL A 18 -4.38 -10.67 41.73
CA VAL A 18 -4.00 -9.95 40.53
C VAL A 18 -5.23 -9.17 40.09
N LYS A 19 -5.17 -7.84 40.18
CA LYS A 19 -6.25 -6.99 39.68
C LYS A 19 -6.48 -7.29 38.18
N PRO A 20 -7.72 -7.54 37.75
CA PRO A 20 -8.01 -7.82 36.35
C PRO A 20 -7.80 -6.57 35.49
N VAL A 21 -7.33 -6.77 34.27
CA VAL A 21 -7.26 -5.70 33.26
C VAL A 21 -8.68 -5.40 32.77
N ALA A 22 -9.07 -4.13 32.81
CA ALA A 22 -10.36 -3.66 32.30
C ALA A 22 -10.24 -2.99 30.93
N SER A 23 -9.14 -2.27 30.68
CA SER A 23 -8.90 -1.58 29.41
C SER A 23 -7.41 -1.48 29.07
N ILE A 24 -7.11 -1.10 27.83
CA ILE A 24 -5.75 -0.84 27.35
C ILE A 24 -5.71 0.58 26.81
N LEU A 25 -4.76 1.39 27.25
CA LEU A 25 -4.44 2.65 26.57
C LEU A 25 -3.34 2.40 25.55
N LEU A 26 -3.65 2.60 24.27
CA LEU A 26 -2.74 2.35 23.16
C LEU A 26 -2.40 3.65 22.43
N THR A 27 -1.11 3.94 22.27
CA THR A 27 -0.62 5.17 21.65
C THR A 27 0.57 4.89 20.74
N THR A 28 0.80 5.80 19.78
CA THR A 28 1.99 5.78 18.92
C THR A 28 2.69 7.13 18.94
N SER A 29 4.01 7.12 18.75
CA SER A 29 4.80 8.36 18.62
C SER A 29 4.52 9.09 17.31
N GLN A 30 4.13 8.37 16.26
CA GLN A 30 3.62 8.92 15.02
C GLN A 30 2.58 7.99 14.39
N SER A 31 1.64 8.57 13.63
CA SER A 31 0.59 7.82 12.93
C SER A 31 0.94 7.51 11.49
N LYS A 32 2.12 7.94 11.01
CA LYS A 32 2.60 7.73 9.65
C LYS A 32 4.08 7.34 9.66
N ILE A 33 4.45 6.37 8.83
CA ILE A 33 5.84 5.96 8.57
C ILE A 33 6.01 5.69 7.08
N LYS A 34 7.25 5.62 6.59
CA LYS A 34 7.57 5.27 5.21
C LYS A 34 7.78 3.76 5.02
N SER A 35 7.48 3.27 3.82
CA SER A 35 7.67 1.87 3.42
C SER A 35 9.13 1.49 3.08
N ASP A 36 10.03 2.47 2.97
CA ASP A 36 11.45 2.26 2.61
C ASP A 36 12.31 1.77 3.78
N GLY A 37 11.73 1.67 4.97
CA GLY A 37 12.41 1.24 6.20
C GLY A 37 13.26 2.33 6.87
N SER A 38 13.25 3.58 6.39
CA SER A 38 13.95 4.68 7.07
C SER A 38 13.26 5.12 8.35
N ASP A 39 11.94 4.87 8.44
CA ASP A 39 11.08 5.38 9.51
C ASP A 39 10.54 4.25 10.39
N SER A 40 10.24 4.59 11.63
CA SER A 40 9.63 3.68 12.61
C SER A 40 8.77 4.46 13.60
N THR A 41 7.80 3.82 14.23
CA THR A 41 7.05 4.42 15.34
C THR A 41 7.16 3.56 16.58
N THR A 42 7.24 4.18 17.75
CA THR A 42 7.07 3.48 19.01
C THR A 42 5.58 3.30 19.25
N VAL A 43 5.19 2.09 19.64
CA VAL A 43 3.84 1.75 20.10
C VAL A 43 3.91 1.50 21.60
N LYS A 44 3.12 2.24 22.38
CA LYS A 44 3.02 2.09 23.82
C LYS A 44 1.62 1.63 24.20
N ALA A 45 1.52 0.46 24.84
CA ALA A 45 0.30 -0.05 25.44
C ALA A 45 0.41 0.01 26.96
N THR A 46 -0.63 0.50 27.65
CA THR A 46 -0.70 0.52 29.12
C THR A 46 -1.93 -0.28 29.55
N ALA A 47 -1.74 -1.32 30.35
CA ALA A 47 -2.84 -2.10 30.89
C ALA A 47 -3.44 -1.35 32.09
N LEU A 48 -4.75 -1.11 32.07
CA LEU A 48 -5.47 -0.35 33.10
C LEU A 48 -6.52 -1.21 33.79
N ASP A 49 -6.69 -1.04 35.11
CA ASP A 49 -7.81 -1.61 35.86
C ASP A 49 -9.10 -0.78 35.67
N ALA A 50 -10.18 -1.17 36.35
CA ALA A 50 -11.48 -0.49 36.26
C ALA A 50 -11.43 0.95 36.80
N ASP A 51 -10.48 1.27 37.67
CA ASP A 51 -10.25 2.60 38.23
C ASP A 51 -9.30 3.43 37.36
N HIS A 52 -8.95 2.94 36.16
CA HIS A 52 -7.98 3.52 35.23
C HIS A 52 -6.54 3.58 35.80
N ALA A 53 -6.23 2.78 36.82
CA ALA A 53 -4.89 2.66 37.36
C ALA A 53 -4.07 1.63 36.57
N ALA A 54 -2.79 1.92 36.35
CA ALA A 54 -1.92 1.05 35.58
C ALA A 54 -1.56 -0.24 36.32
N ILE A 55 -1.58 -1.36 35.60
CA ILE A 55 -1.29 -2.69 36.12
C ILE A 55 0.14 -3.09 35.73
N ALA A 56 1.05 -3.05 36.70
CA ALA A 56 2.43 -3.48 36.51
C ALA A 56 2.54 -4.99 36.22
N LYS A 57 3.56 -5.38 35.45
CA LYS A 57 3.88 -6.78 35.11
C LYS A 57 2.80 -7.55 34.33
N ALA A 58 1.78 -6.87 33.81
CA ALA A 58 0.84 -7.47 32.86
C ALA A 58 1.57 -7.88 31.57
N VAL A 59 1.30 -9.07 31.03
CA VAL A 59 1.87 -9.50 29.74
C VAL A 59 0.97 -8.98 28.62
N ILE A 60 1.51 -8.08 27.79
CA ILE A 60 0.80 -7.49 26.66
C ILE A 60 1.27 -8.15 25.37
N THR A 61 0.33 -8.73 24.62
CA THR A 61 0.59 -9.31 23.29
C THR A 61 0.31 -8.26 22.23
N PHE A 62 1.25 -8.11 21.28
CA PHE A 62 1.12 -7.21 20.14
C PHE A 62 1.04 -8.00 18.84
N LYS A 63 0.13 -7.61 17.97
CA LYS A 63 0.00 -8.14 16.61
C LYS A 63 -0.20 -7.00 15.63
N ALA A 64 0.43 -7.10 14.47
CA ALA A 64 0.11 -6.26 13.32
C ALA A 64 -0.44 -7.13 12.19
N ASP A 65 -1.30 -6.57 11.34
CA ASP A 65 -1.75 -7.18 10.09
C ASP A 65 -0.75 -6.96 8.93
N SER A 66 0.07 -5.92 9.03
CA SER A 66 1.13 -5.56 8.10
C SER A 66 2.31 -4.93 8.83
N GLY A 67 3.47 -4.88 8.18
CA GLY A 67 4.72 -4.41 8.77
C GLY A 67 5.34 -5.38 9.77
N ALA A 68 6.25 -4.87 10.61
CA ALA A 68 7.00 -5.65 11.57
C ALA A 68 7.00 -4.99 12.96
N LEU A 69 6.87 -5.81 13.98
CA LEU A 69 6.99 -5.42 15.39
C LEU A 69 8.29 -5.96 15.96
N SER A 70 8.96 -5.20 16.82
CA SER A 70 10.19 -5.63 17.48
C SER A 70 9.99 -6.82 18.44
N ALA A 71 8.77 -7.03 18.92
CA ALA A 71 8.37 -8.16 19.76
C ALA A 71 6.87 -8.45 19.61
N GLY A 72 6.48 -9.72 19.73
CA GLY A 72 5.06 -10.14 19.74
C GLY A 72 4.41 -10.13 21.13
N SER A 73 5.21 -10.09 22.21
CA SER A 73 4.71 -9.93 23.57
C SER A 73 5.75 -9.26 24.45
N VAL A 74 5.30 -8.42 25.39
CA VAL A 74 6.17 -7.68 26.31
C VAL A 74 5.49 -7.63 27.68
N THR A 75 6.24 -7.92 28.74
CA THR A 75 5.79 -7.73 30.12
C THR A 75 5.88 -6.26 30.50
N ALA A 76 4.77 -5.68 30.95
CA ALA A 76 4.68 -4.29 31.33
C ALA A 76 5.60 -3.94 32.51
N GLY A 77 6.16 -2.74 32.47
CA GLY A 77 7.00 -2.18 33.53
C GLY A 77 6.24 -1.85 34.80
N THR A 78 6.90 -1.15 35.72
CA THR A 78 6.29 -0.66 36.97
C THR A 78 5.24 0.42 36.74
N ASP A 79 5.28 1.10 35.60
CA ASP A 79 4.28 2.06 35.14
C ASP A 79 3.09 1.39 34.40
N GLY A 80 3.07 0.05 34.34
CA GLY A 80 2.05 -0.73 33.64
C GLY A 80 2.09 -0.60 32.12
N ALA A 81 3.16 -0.02 31.56
CA ALA A 81 3.33 0.13 30.13
C ALA A 81 4.27 -0.91 29.52
N ALA A 82 3.96 -1.29 28.29
CA ALA A 82 4.81 -2.08 27.41
C ALA A 82 5.02 -1.32 26.09
N THR A 83 6.27 -1.31 25.61
CA THR A 83 6.65 -0.58 24.40
C THR A 83 7.26 -1.53 23.37
N VAL A 84 6.84 -1.37 22.11
CA VAL A 84 7.44 -2.04 20.95
C VAL A 84 7.72 -1.04 19.86
N THR A 85 8.70 -1.32 19.00
CA THR A 85 8.92 -0.54 17.79
C THR A 85 8.19 -1.19 16.63
N PHE A 86 7.47 -0.39 15.85
CA PHE A 86 6.81 -0.78 14.63
C PHE A 86 7.50 -0.17 13.41
N THR A 87 7.75 -0.99 12.39
CA THR A 87 8.30 -0.58 11.10
C THR A 87 7.41 -1.09 9.96
N ALA A 88 7.53 -0.49 8.78
CA ALA A 88 6.73 -0.88 7.63
C ALA A 88 7.04 -2.29 7.07
N GLY A 89 8.15 -2.90 7.49
CA GLY A 89 8.72 -4.07 6.84
C GLY A 89 9.38 -3.72 5.50
N SER A 90 10.31 -4.55 5.02
CA SER A 90 11.15 -4.24 3.86
C SER A 90 10.68 -4.85 2.54
N ALA A 91 9.56 -5.57 2.53
CA ALA A 91 9.19 -6.42 1.40
C ALA A 91 8.23 -5.77 0.40
N ASP A 92 7.45 -4.78 0.83
CA ASP A 92 6.36 -4.25 0.03
C ASP A 92 6.41 -2.72 0.02
N PRO A 93 6.61 -2.09 -1.15
CA PRO A 93 6.70 -0.65 -1.27
C PRO A 93 5.33 0.05 -1.34
N SER A 94 4.20 -0.66 -1.35
CA SER A 94 2.87 -0.05 -1.53
C SER A 94 2.38 0.75 -0.33
N SER A 95 1.55 1.76 -0.58
CA SER A 95 0.86 2.50 0.47
C SER A 95 -0.23 1.66 1.11
N ARG A 96 -0.28 1.62 2.44
CA ARG A 96 -1.31 0.87 3.18
C ARG A 96 -1.53 1.42 4.59
N THR A 97 -2.56 0.92 5.25
CA THR A 97 -2.76 1.12 6.68
C THR A 97 -2.51 -0.18 7.42
N ALA A 98 -1.61 -0.16 8.39
CA ALA A 98 -1.37 -1.27 9.30
C ALA A 98 -2.19 -1.08 10.59
N THR A 99 -2.88 -2.12 11.02
CA THR A 99 -3.65 -2.15 12.27
C THR A 99 -2.86 -2.90 13.33
N ILE A 100 -2.42 -2.17 14.36
CA ILE A 100 -1.70 -2.75 15.49
C ILE A 100 -2.70 -3.05 16.59
N THR A 101 -2.79 -4.32 16.99
CA THR A 101 -3.63 -4.81 18.07
C THR A 101 -2.77 -5.11 19.29
N ALA A 102 -3.09 -4.52 20.44
CA ALA A 102 -2.54 -4.87 21.73
C ALA A 102 -3.61 -5.60 22.56
N SER A 103 -3.24 -6.70 23.21
CA SER A 103 -4.18 -7.56 23.94
C SER A 103 -3.61 -8.03 25.27
N VAL A 104 -4.48 -8.10 26.29
CA VAL A 104 -4.21 -8.74 27.58
C VAL A 104 -5.43 -9.59 27.96
N GLY A 105 -5.29 -10.91 27.97
CA GLY A 105 -6.42 -11.82 28.16
C GLY A 105 -7.48 -11.63 27.06
N SER A 106 -8.71 -11.29 27.45
CA SER A 106 -9.82 -10.99 26.53
C SER A 106 -9.92 -9.52 26.12
N VAL A 107 -9.21 -8.62 26.79
CA VAL A 107 -9.22 -7.18 26.47
C VAL A 107 -8.26 -6.92 25.32
N ASN A 108 -8.71 -6.18 24.31
CA ASN A 108 -7.86 -5.74 23.21
C ASN A 108 -8.17 -4.29 22.83
N GLN A 109 -7.18 -3.65 22.21
CA GLN A 109 -7.32 -2.35 21.58
C GLN A 109 -6.52 -2.30 20.29
N GLN A 110 -7.00 -1.48 19.36
CA GLN A 110 -6.37 -1.29 18.06
C GLN A 110 -5.98 0.16 17.82
N ILE A 111 -4.91 0.36 17.07
CA ILE A 111 -4.49 1.66 16.56
C ILE A 111 -4.02 1.52 15.10
N PRO A 112 -4.51 2.37 14.18
CA PRO A 112 -4.02 2.39 12.82
C PRO A 112 -2.71 3.18 12.72
N VAL A 113 -1.80 2.70 11.90
CA VAL A 113 -0.59 3.41 11.45
C VAL A 113 -0.54 3.37 9.94
N VAL A 114 -0.46 4.54 9.31
CA VAL A 114 -0.34 4.64 7.85
C VAL A 114 1.11 4.39 7.44
N ILE A 115 1.30 3.50 6.48
CA ILE A 115 2.58 3.29 5.81
C ILE A 115 2.47 3.96 4.45
N ASN A 116 3.18 5.08 4.29
CA ASN A 116 3.31 5.77 3.03
C ASN A 116 4.25 4.98 2.13
N GLY A 117 3.73 4.58 0.97
CA GLY A 117 4.45 3.78 0.00
C GLY A 117 5.21 4.60 -1.03
N ALA A 118 5.60 3.88 -2.08
CA ALA A 118 6.02 4.41 -3.34
C ALA A 118 4.93 5.28 -3.98
N THR A 119 5.32 6.03 -5.00
CA THR A 119 4.42 6.82 -5.83
C THR A 119 4.70 6.54 -7.29
N ILE A 120 3.65 6.60 -8.10
CA ILE A 120 3.73 6.53 -9.55
C ILE A 120 3.09 7.79 -10.13
N SER A 121 3.77 8.41 -11.09
CA SER A 121 3.24 9.51 -11.89
C SER A 121 3.40 9.18 -13.36
N VAL A 122 2.44 9.60 -14.19
CA VAL A 122 2.48 9.31 -15.63
C VAL A 122 2.36 10.62 -16.40
N THR A 123 3.16 10.77 -17.45
CA THR A 123 3.17 11.95 -18.31
C THR A 123 3.24 11.54 -19.77
N SER A 124 2.38 12.13 -20.59
CA SER A 124 2.34 11.91 -22.04
C SER A 124 2.95 13.11 -22.76
N ALA A 125 3.75 12.84 -23.81
CA ALA A 125 4.34 13.92 -24.62
C ALA A 125 3.27 14.64 -25.48
N ALA A 126 2.31 13.88 -26.01
CA ALA A 126 1.16 14.39 -26.74
C ALA A 126 -0.05 13.49 -26.49
N THR A 127 -1.23 14.09 -26.39
CA THR A 127 -2.52 13.40 -26.18
C THR A 127 -3.40 13.36 -27.44
N ASN A 128 -3.13 14.20 -28.42
CA ASN A 128 -3.83 14.16 -29.71
C ASN A 128 -3.13 13.17 -30.63
N LEU A 129 -3.83 12.11 -31.04
CA LEU A 129 -3.30 11.06 -31.88
C LEU A 129 -4.17 10.90 -33.13
N VAL A 130 -3.56 10.48 -34.22
CA VAL A 130 -4.26 10.12 -35.46
C VAL A 130 -4.09 8.62 -35.66
N VAL A 131 -5.15 7.90 -36.03
CA VAL A 131 -5.06 6.48 -36.41
C VAL A 131 -4.02 6.32 -37.51
N ASP A 132 -3.06 5.42 -37.30
CA ASP A 132 -1.91 5.23 -38.19
C ASP A 132 -1.00 6.44 -38.43
N GLY A 133 -1.19 7.52 -37.67
CA GLY A 133 -0.31 8.68 -37.67
C GLY A 133 0.94 8.49 -36.80
N THR A 134 1.55 9.63 -36.46
CA THR A 134 2.75 9.69 -35.60
C THR A 134 2.45 9.13 -34.21
N SER A 135 3.40 8.35 -33.69
CA SER A 135 3.34 7.89 -32.30
C SER A 135 3.70 9.01 -31.32
N SER A 136 3.17 8.91 -30.11
CA SER A 136 3.56 9.70 -28.95
C SER A 136 4.29 8.80 -27.95
N THR A 137 4.75 9.36 -26.85
CA THR A 137 5.37 8.62 -25.75
C THR A 137 4.64 8.89 -24.46
N VAL A 138 4.54 7.86 -23.63
CA VAL A 138 4.08 7.98 -22.24
C VAL A 138 5.17 7.49 -21.31
N THR A 139 5.46 8.28 -20.29
CA THR A 139 6.52 8.03 -19.31
C THR A 139 5.87 7.81 -17.95
N ALA A 140 6.06 6.63 -17.37
CA ALA A 140 5.78 6.37 -15.97
C ALA A 140 7.05 6.65 -15.15
N THR A 141 6.93 7.42 -14.08
CA THR A 141 8.00 7.69 -13.11
C THR A 141 7.60 7.12 -11.76
N LEU A 142 8.46 6.28 -11.19
CA LEU A 142 8.28 5.58 -9.94
C LEU A 142 9.29 6.10 -8.91
N LYS A 143 8.79 6.48 -7.73
CA LYS A 143 9.61 6.93 -6.60
C LYS A 143 9.24 6.17 -5.34
N ASP A 144 10.21 5.95 -4.46
CA ASP A 144 9.95 5.40 -3.13
C ASP A 144 9.28 6.44 -2.20
N ALA A 145 8.98 6.03 -0.98
CA ALA A 145 8.36 6.87 0.03
C ALA A 145 9.23 8.06 0.49
N SER A 146 10.54 8.00 0.25
CA SER A 146 11.48 9.11 0.49
C SER A 146 11.70 9.99 -0.74
N GLY A 147 11.09 9.65 -1.88
CA GLY A 147 11.20 10.39 -3.14
C GLY A 147 12.39 9.98 -4.01
N ASN A 148 13.11 8.92 -3.65
CA ASN A 148 14.20 8.39 -4.49
C ASN A 148 13.62 7.60 -5.67
N PRO A 149 14.27 7.62 -6.84
CA PRO A 149 13.83 6.84 -8.00
C PRO A 149 13.88 5.33 -7.71
N LEU A 150 12.80 4.62 -8.00
CA LEU A 150 12.73 3.16 -7.89
C LEU A 150 13.12 2.52 -9.23
N ALA A 151 14.39 2.12 -9.34
CA ALA A 151 14.90 1.41 -10.51
C ALA A 151 14.53 -0.08 -10.53
N ASN A 152 14.60 -0.72 -11.70
CA ASN A 152 14.40 -2.17 -11.88
C ASN A 152 13.04 -2.68 -11.36
N THR A 153 12.04 -1.80 -11.28
CA THR A 153 10.70 -2.12 -10.79
C THR A 153 9.75 -2.32 -11.97
N THR A 154 8.97 -3.39 -11.93
CA THR A 154 8.01 -3.70 -12.99
C THR A 154 6.87 -2.69 -12.99
N VAL A 155 6.60 -2.12 -14.17
CA VAL A 155 5.44 -1.26 -14.44
C VAL A 155 4.71 -1.82 -15.65
N SER A 156 3.39 -1.91 -15.56
CA SER A 156 2.51 -2.31 -16.66
C SER A 156 1.58 -1.17 -17.04
N PHE A 157 1.22 -1.08 -18.31
CA PHE A 157 0.32 -0.11 -18.87
C PHE A 157 -0.92 -0.79 -19.44
N ALA A 158 -2.08 -0.18 -19.23
CA ALA A 158 -3.33 -0.59 -19.84
C ALA A 158 -4.05 0.64 -20.39
N SER A 159 -4.84 0.46 -21.44
CA SER A 159 -5.68 1.51 -22.02
C SER A 159 -7.15 1.14 -21.88
N SER A 160 -8.00 2.14 -21.62
CA SER A 160 -9.46 2.01 -21.64
C SER A 160 -10.10 3.27 -22.22
N GLY A 161 -11.31 3.17 -22.77
CA GLY A 161 -12.03 4.31 -23.35
C GLY A 161 -13.01 3.93 -24.45
N SER A 162 -13.53 4.96 -25.13
CA SER A 162 -14.40 4.80 -26.31
C SER A 162 -13.61 4.54 -27.59
N GLY A 163 -12.38 5.05 -27.66
CA GLY A 163 -11.38 4.71 -28.66
C GLY A 163 -10.32 3.77 -28.11
N SER A 164 -9.25 3.53 -28.88
CA SER A 164 -8.15 2.67 -28.45
C SER A 164 -6.79 3.20 -28.88
N VAL A 165 -5.77 2.92 -28.06
CA VAL A 165 -4.36 3.13 -28.37
C VAL A 165 -3.58 1.83 -28.22
N THR A 166 -2.55 1.65 -29.02
CA THR A 166 -1.57 0.56 -28.84
C THR A 166 -0.37 1.06 -28.04
N LEU A 167 0.14 0.21 -27.16
CA LEU A 167 1.26 0.48 -26.27
C LEU A 167 2.41 -0.47 -26.62
N SER A 168 3.61 0.07 -26.84
CA SER A 168 4.77 -0.75 -27.18
C SER A 168 6.05 -0.23 -26.49
N PRO A 169 6.63 -1.02 -25.57
CA PRO A 169 6.03 -2.20 -24.93
C PRO A 169 4.83 -1.84 -24.03
N ASP A 170 4.00 -2.81 -23.64
CA ASP A 170 2.89 -2.59 -22.67
C ASP A 170 3.34 -2.76 -21.21
N SER A 171 4.55 -3.24 -20.99
CA SER A 171 5.13 -3.47 -19.68
C SER A 171 6.65 -3.48 -19.75
N GLY A 172 7.30 -3.25 -18.61
CA GLY A 172 8.75 -3.24 -18.55
C GLY A 172 9.25 -2.92 -17.16
N LYS A 173 10.57 -2.76 -17.04
CA LYS A 173 11.21 -2.32 -15.80
C LYS A 173 11.69 -0.89 -15.90
N THR A 174 11.58 -0.16 -14.80
CA THR A 174 12.11 1.21 -14.69
C THR A 174 13.64 1.24 -14.78
N ASN A 175 14.17 2.31 -15.38
CA ASN A 175 15.60 2.58 -15.47
C ASN A 175 16.17 3.15 -14.15
N SER A 176 17.45 3.53 -14.14
CA SER A 176 18.13 4.12 -12.96
C SER A 176 17.50 5.43 -12.45
N SER A 177 16.73 6.12 -13.29
CA SER A 177 15.98 7.32 -12.92
C SER A 177 14.54 7.02 -12.48
N GLY A 178 14.20 5.74 -12.30
CA GLY A 178 12.85 5.31 -11.90
C GLY A 178 11.83 5.45 -13.02
N GLN A 179 12.26 5.57 -14.28
CA GLN A 179 11.37 5.84 -15.41
C GLN A 179 11.21 4.63 -16.34
N LEU A 180 10.00 4.42 -16.83
CA LEU A 180 9.70 3.54 -17.96
C LEU A 180 8.97 4.35 -19.03
N VAL A 181 9.57 4.42 -20.21
CA VAL A 181 9.02 5.12 -21.37
C VAL A 181 8.48 4.07 -22.33
N VAL A 182 7.24 4.26 -22.78
CA VAL A 182 6.62 3.41 -23.80
C VAL A 182 6.02 4.25 -24.91
N THR A 183 5.97 3.66 -26.10
CA THR A 183 5.38 4.30 -27.28
C THR A 183 3.87 4.09 -27.25
N VAL A 184 3.11 5.13 -27.56
CA VAL A 184 1.64 5.08 -27.69
C VAL A 184 1.23 5.51 -29.08
N LYS A 185 0.36 4.72 -29.75
CA LYS A 185 -0.14 5.02 -31.10
C LYS A 185 -1.67 4.93 -31.13
N GLY A 186 -2.33 5.83 -31.84
CA GLY A 186 -3.77 5.78 -32.05
C GLY A 186 -4.16 4.56 -32.90
N ALA A 187 -5.16 3.80 -32.47
CA ALA A 187 -5.62 2.60 -33.15
C ALA A 187 -7.10 2.67 -33.56
N THR A 188 -7.99 3.15 -32.69
CA THR A 188 -9.40 3.38 -33.02
C THR A 188 -9.81 4.79 -32.63
N PRO A 189 -10.52 5.54 -33.49
CA PRO A 189 -10.99 6.87 -33.14
C PRO A 189 -11.87 6.87 -31.89
N GLY A 190 -11.80 7.95 -31.11
CA GLY A 190 -12.48 8.09 -29.83
C GLY A 190 -11.51 8.57 -28.74
N THR A 191 -11.94 8.46 -27.49
CA THR A 191 -11.14 8.87 -26.33
C THR A 191 -10.53 7.67 -25.62
N ALA A 192 -9.30 7.80 -25.13
CA ALA A 192 -8.62 6.73 -24.41
C ALA A 192 -7.82 7.28 -23.22
N VAL A 193 -7.76 6.52 -22.13
CA VAL A 193 -6.93 6.82 -20.96
C VAL A 193 -5.97 5.66 -20.74
N VAL A 194 -4.68 5.99 -20.63
CA VAL A 194 -3.63 5.02 -20.27
C VAL A 194 -3.42 5.04 -18.77
N THR A 195 -3.49 3.87 -18.14
CA THR A 195 -3.22 3.62 -16.72
C THR A 195 -1.90 2.86 -16.58
N ALA A 196 -0.96 3.39 -15.80
CA ALA A 196 0.24 2.68 -15.37
C ALA A 196 0.04 2.08 -13.97
N THR A 197 0.51 0.87 -13.75
CA THR A 197 0.50 0.18 -12.45
C THR A 197 1.89 -0.33 -12.12
N GLY A 198 2.39 -0.07 -10.91
CA GLY A 198 3.70 -0.51 -10.45
C GLY A 198 3.92 -0.22 -8.97
N ALA A 199 4.72 -1.05 -8.27
CA ALA A 199 4.97 -0.94 -6.83
C ALA A 199 3.69 -0.89 -5.95
N GLY A 200 2.60 -1.51 -6.42
CA GLY A 200 1.29 -1.49 -5.75
C GLY A 200 0.48 -0.20 -5.96
N GLU A 201 1.02 0.76 -6.71
CA GLU A 201 0.40 2.05 -7.00
C GLU A 201 -0.11 2.12 -8.43
N LYS A 202 -1.02 3.07 -8.70
CA LYS A 202 -1.60 3.32 -10.02
C LYS A 202 -1.67 4.80 -10.33
N ALA A 203 -1.43 5.17 -11.58
CA ALA A 203 -1.66 6.52 -12.08
C ALA A 203 -2.14 6.51 -13.53
N THR A 204 -2.93 7.52 -13.89
CA THR A 204 -3.52 7.67 -15.21
C THR A 204 -2.96 8.89 -15.92
N THR A 205 -2.90 8.78 -17.24
CA THR A 205 -2.65 9.91 -18.15
C THR A 205 -3.86 10.85 -18.23
N ALA A 206 -3.64 12.03 -18.82
CA ALA A 206 -4.73 12.79 -19.40
C ALA A 206 -5.37 12.02 -20.57
N GLU A 207 -6.60 12.39 -20.92
CA GLU A 207 -7.33 11.74 -22.02
C GLU A 207 -6.63 11.95 -23.36
N TYR A 208 -6.38 10.86 -24.07
CA TYR A 208 -5.99 10.87 -25.46
C TYR A 208 -7.22 11.07 -26.33
N VAL A 209 -7.11 11.96 -27.32
CA VAL A 209 -8.10 12.14 -28.37
C VAL A 209 -7.54 11.51 -29.64
N VAL A 210 -8.16 10.40 -30.07
CA VAL A 210 -7.77 9.68 -31.29
C VAL A 210 -8.73 10.06 -32.42
N THR A 211 -8.21 10.62 -33.50
CA THR A 211 -8.98 10.94 -34.71
C THR A 211 -8.68 9.97 -35.83
N SER A 212 -9.61 9.80 -36.77
CA SER A 212 -9.34 9.06 -38.01
C SER A 212 -8.24 9.72 -38.83
N SER A 213 -7.50 8.91 -39.60
CA SER A 213 -6.57 9.44 -40.59
C SER A 213 -7.33 10.16 -41.71
N PRO A 214 -6.89 11.34 -42.17
CA PRO A 214 -7.43 11.97 -43.36
C PRO A 214 -7.09 11.14 -44.59
N GLY A 215 -7.94 10.17 -44.96
CA GLY A 215 -7.75 9.39 -46.19
C GLY A 215 -8.22 7.94 -46.15
N ALA A 216 -9.52 7.73 -46.05
CA ALA A 216 -10.16 6.59 -46.68
C ALA A 216 -11.40 7.10 -47.43
N VAL A 217 -11.17 7.83 -48.53
CA VAL A 217 -12.21 8.00 -49.54
C VAL A 217 -12.43 6.63 -50.17
N VAL A 218 -13.56 6.00 -49.86
CA VAL A 218 -14.08 4.89 -50.68
C VAL A 218 -14.25 5.43 -52.11
N PRO A 219 -13.63 4.83 -53.14
CA PRO A 219 -13.95 5.19 -54.51
C PRO A 219 -15.44 4.89 -54.75
N ASP A 220 -16.23 5.93 -54.94
CA ASP A 220 -17.62 5.81 -55.38
C ASP A 220 -17.58 5.26 -56.82
N TYR A 221 -17.85 3.97 -56.99
CA TYR A 221 -18.03 3.37 -58.32
C TYR A 221 -19.39 3.78 -58.87
N LEU A 222 -19.52 5.05 -59.25
CA LEU A 222 -20.61 5.50 -60.12
C LEU A 222 -20.48 4.78 -61.46
N THR A 223 -21.23 3.70 -61.63
CA THR A 223 -21.37 3.04 -62.91
C THR A 223 -22.29 3.90 -63.77
N SER A 224 -21.71 4.85 -64.52
CA SER A 224 -22.41 5.55 -65.60
C SER A 224 -22.84 4.51 -66.65
N LYS A 225 -24.08 4.04 -66.56
CA LYS A 225 -24.72 3.30 -67.65
C LYS A 225 -25.02 4.32 -68.75
N GLN A 226 -24.11 4.44 -69.72
CA GLN A 226 -24.35 5.18 -70.93
C GLN A 226 -25.58 4.60 -71.65
N ILE A 227 -26.43 5.52 -72.10
CA ILE A 227 -27.58 5.30 -72.95
C ILE A 227 -27.08 4.87 -74.34
N SER A 228 -27.63 3.78 -74.88
CA SER A 228 -27.75 3.59 -76.33
C SER A 228 -29.21 3.34 -76.66
N LEU A 229 -29.85 4.35 -77.25
CA LEU A 229 -31.05 4.19 -78.08
C LEU A 229 -30.59 3.81 -79.49
N SER A 230 -31.21 2.76 -80.04
CA SER A 230 -31.48 2.59 -81.48
C SER A 230 -32.54 1.51 -81.63
#